data_AF-A0A7Y2APK1-F1
#
_entry.id   AF-A0A7Y2APK1-F1
#
_cell.length_a   1.000
_cell.length_b   1.000
_cell.length_c   1.000
_cell.angle_alpha   90.00
_cell.angle_beta   90.00
_cell.angle_gamma   90.00
#
_symmetry.space_group_name_H-M   'P 1'
#
loop_
_entity.id
_entity.type
_entity.pdbx_description
1 polymer ?
#
loop_
_entity_poly.entity_id
_entity_poly.type
_entity_poly.pdbx_seq_one_letter_code
_entity_poly.pdbx_strand_id
1 'polypeptide(L)' 'MNSDAKKKLIGTNAVIWTTAMLVSFVLPFITDSITDGDANFLRAMSHVFPLICGLIFSNSIINKSIPEPVE' A
#
# COMPACT_ATOMS: atom_id res chain seq x y z
N MET A 1 24.57 1.16 5.78
CA MET A 1 23.63 0.01 5.70
C MET A 1 23.64 -0.48 4.26
N ASN A 2 23.74 -1.79 4.01
CA ASN A 2 23.88 -2.29 2.64
C ASN A 2 22.61 -1.97 1.82
N SER A 3 22.75 -1.58 0.56
CA SER A 3 21.64 -1.17 -0.33
C SER A 3 20.52 -2.22 -0.39
N ASP A 4 20.90 -3.50 -0.30
CA ASP A 4 19.97 -4.64 -0.30
C ASP A 4 19.07 -4.70 0.95
N ALA A 5 19.58 -4.30 2.12
CA ALA A 5 18.79 -4.25 3.35
C ALA A 5 17.72 -3.14 3.28
N LYS A 6 18.06 -2.01 2.65
CA LYS A 6 17.14 -0.88 2.41
C LYS A 6 16.02 -1.29 1.45
N LYS A 7 16.36 -1.94 0.33
CA LYS A 7 15.37 -2.47 -0.63
C LYS A 7 14.46 -3.51 0.01
N LYS A 8 15.01 -4.40 0.84
CA LYS A 8 14.23 -5.41 1.57
C LYS A 8 13.22 -4.77 2.52
N LEU A 9 13.60 -3.73 3.27
CA LEU A 9 12.70 -3.01 4.17
C LEU A 9 11.56 -2.30 3.44
N ILE A 10 11.86 -1.60 2.34
CA ILE A 10 10.84 -0.97 1.50
C ILE A 10 9.89 -2.02 0.92
N GLY A 11 10.43 -3.14 0.44
CA GLY A 11 9.65 -4.27 -0.08
C GLY A 11 8.73 -4.88 0.99
N THR A 12 9.24 -5.16 2.18
CA THR A 12 8.44 -5.70 3.29
C THR A 12 7.33 -4.74 3.72
N ASN A 13 7.63 -3.43 3.81
CA ASN A 13 6.61 -2.42 4.13
C ASN A 13 5.53 -2.35 3.04
N ALA A 14 5.91 -2.38 1.77
CA ALA A 14 4.97 -2.41 0.66
C ALA A 14 4.08 -3.65 0.68
N VAL A 15 4.63 -4.84 0.99
CA VAL A 15 3.86 -6.08 1.12
C VAL A 15 2.85 -6.00 2.26
N ILE A 16 3.26 -5.54 3.45
CA ILE A 16 2.35 -5.41 4.61
C ILE A 16 1.17 -4.51 4.27
N TRP A 17 1.44 -3.35 3.68
CA TRP A 17 0.40 -2.41 3.24
C TRP A 17 -0.51 -3.02 2.17
N THR A 18 0.07 -3.69 1.17
CA THR A 18 -0.70 -4.31 0.08
C THR A 18 -1.61 -5.43 0.62
N THR A 19 -1.11 -6.26 1.53
CA THR A 19 -1.92 -7.29 2.20
C THR A 19 -3.03 -6.68 3.05
N ALA A 20 -2.73 -5.63 3.82
CA ALA A 20 -3.73 -4.94 4.62
C ALA A 20 -4.83 -4.31 3.74
N MET A 21 -4.46 -3.69 2.62
CA MET A 21 -5.41 -3.17 1.62
C MET A 21 -6.26 -4.27 0.99
N LEU A 22 -5.64 -5.40 0.63
CA LEU A 22 -6.32 -6.52 -0.02
C LEU A 22 -7.41 -7.10 0.89
N VAL A 23 -7.07 -7.34 2.16
CA VAL A 23 -7.98 -7.91 3.15
C VAL A 23 -9.07 -6.93 3.55
N SER A 24 -8.72 -5.65 3.76
CA SER A 24 -9.65 -4.67 4.33
C SER A 24 -10.60 -4.06 3.30
N PHE A 25 -10.21 -4.04 2.01
CA PHE A 25 -10.97 -3.32 0.99
C PHE A 25 -11.20 -4.15 -0.27
N VAL A 26 -10.15 -4.74 -0.86
CA VAL A 26 -10.31 -5.40 -2.17
C VAL A 26 -11.25 -6.61 -2.08
N LEU A 27 -11.12 -7.47 -1.05
CA LEU A 27 -11.99 -8.63 -0.87
C LEU A 27 -13.46 -8.25 -0.57
N PRO A 28 -13.75 -7.34 0.38
CA PRO A 28 -15.10 -6.81 0.57
C PRO A 28 -15.67 -6.18 -0.70
N PHE A 29 -14.88 -5.41 -1.46
CA PHE A 29 -15.38 -4.75 -2.66
C PHE A 29 -15.61 -5.68 -3.84
N ILE A 30 -14.81 -6.75 -4.01
CA ILE A 30 -15.14 -7.80 -4.98
C ILE A 30 -16.48 -8.43 -4.60
N THR A 31 -16.69 -8.71 -3.31
CA THR A 31 -17.93 -9.29 -2.79
C THR A 31 -19.13 -8.34 -3.01
N ASP A 32 -18.99 -7.07 -2.65
CA ASP A 32 -20.05 -6.05 -2.81
C ASP A 32 -20.31 -5.71 -4.28
N SER A 33 -19.29 -5.72 -5.15
CA SER A 33 -19.46 -5.43 -6.59
C SER A 33 -20.23 -6.51 -7.33
N ILE A 34 -20.12 -7.78 -6.89
CA ILE A 34 -20.89 -8.89 -7.44
C ILE A 34 -22.36 -8.78 -7.00
N THR A 35 -22.62 -8.15 -5.86
CA THR A 35 -23.93 -8.16 -5.22
C THR A 35 -24.75 -6.89 -5.51
N ASP A 36 -24.15 -5.69 -5.53
CA ASP A 36 -24.88 -4.41 -5.42
C ASP A 36 -24.55 -3.31 -6.48
N GLY A 37 -23.65 -3.53 -7.45
CA GLY A 37 -23.44 -2.64 -8.61
C GLY A 37 -22.53 -1.39 -8.43
N ASP A 38 -22.46 -0.53 -9.46
CA ASP A 38 -21.42 0.50 -9.71
C ASP A 38 -21.25 1.59 -8.62
N ALA A 39 -22.30 1.93 -7.87
CA ALA A 39 -22.24 2.97 -6.84
C ALA A 39 -21.33 2.58 -5.66
N ASN A 40 -21.30 1.29 -5.33
CA ASN A 40 -20.43 0.77 -4.27
C ASN A 40 -18.96 0.67 -4.72
N PHE A 41 -18.70 0.52 -6.03
CA PHE A 41 -17.36 0.60 -6.59
C PHE A 41 -16.75 2.01 -6.47
N LEU A 42 -17.55 3.06 -6.66
CA LEU A 42 -17.06 4.44 -6.48
C LEU A 42 -16.76 4.75 -5.01
N ARG A 43 -17.60 4.24 -4.09
CA ARG A 43 -17.34 4.29 -2.65
C ARG A 43 -16.06 3.54 -2.29
N ALA A 44 -15.79 2.42 -2.96
CA ALA A 44 -14.54 1.68 -2.82
C ALA A 44 -13.30 2.50 -3.12
N MET A 45 -13.31 3.15 -4.28
CA MET A 45 -12.20 3.97 -4.73
C MET A 45 -11.90 5.09 -3.73
N SER A 46 -12.92 5.67 -3.09
CA SER A 46 -12.74 6.71 -2.06
C SER A 46 -12.01 6.24 -0.81
N HIS A 47 -12.13 4.96 -0.45
CA HIS A 47 -11.43 4.36 0.69
C HIS A 47 -10.04 3.81 0.33
N VAL A 48 -9.85 3.36 -0.91
CA VAL A 48 -8.57 2.82 -1.40
C VAL A 48 -7.55 3.93 -1.69
N PHE A 49 -8.00 5.08 -2.20
CA PHE A 49 -7.11 6.19 -2.60
C PHE A 49 -6.20 6.71 -1.46
N PRO A 50 -6.71 7.02 -0.25
CA PRO A 50 -5.86 7.46 0.86
C PRO A 50 -4.80 6.44 1.25
N LEU A 51 -5.12 5.15 1.13
CA LEU A 51 -4.19 4.07 1.47
C LEU A 51 -3.06 4.00 0.45
N ILE A 52 -3.35 4.18 -0.84
CA ILE A 52 -2.32 4.23 -1.89
C ILE A 52 -1.37 5.41 -1.64
N CYS A 53 -1.91 6.57 -1.28
CA CYS A 53 -1.10 7.72 -0.88
C CYS A 53 -0.24 7.40 0.37
N GLY A 54 -0.82 6.73 1.36
CA GLY A 54 -0.12 6.28 2.58
C GLY A 54 1.04 5.32 2.30
N LEU A 55 0.86 4.36 1.39
CA LEU A 55 1.90 3.45 0.91
C LEU A 55 3.08 4.22 0.31
N ILE A 56 2.81 5.14 -0.62
CA ILE A 56 3.84 5.92 -1.31
C ILE A 56 4.60 6.80 -0.31
N PHE A 57 3.88 7.46 0.60
CA PHE A 57 4.47 8.32 1.61
C PHE A 57 5.31 7.53 2.62
N SER A 58 4.80 6.40 3.10
CA SER A 58 5.49 5.50 4.02
C SER A 58 6.80 4.96 3.42
N ASN A 59 6.76 4.48 2.16
CA ASN A 59 7.95 4.02 1.46
C ASN A 59 8.95 5.16 1.19
N SER A 60 8.46 6.37 0.90
CA SER A 60 9.30 7.56 0.73
C SER A 60 10.00 7.98 2.03
N ILE A 61 9.33 7.87 3.18
CA ILE A 61 9.93 8.12 4.49
C ILE A 61 11.05 7.11 4.76
N ILE A 62 10.78 5.81 4.59
CA ILE A 62 11.78 4.75 4.79
C ILE A 62 13.01 5.00 3.90
N ASN A 63 12.78 5.42 2.65
CA ASN A 63 13.85 5.74 1.72
C ASN A 63 14.71 6.93 2.18
N LYS A 64 14.11 7.95 2.80
CA LYS A 64 14.82 9.14 3.30
C LYS A 64 15.45 8.94 4.68
N SER A 65 14.88 8.10 5.52
CA SER A 65 15.36 7.87 6.90
C SER A 65 16.59 6.96 6.96
N ILE A 66 16.87 6.22 5.89
CA ILE A 66 18.02 5.33 5.80
C ILE A 66 19.10 6.02 4.96
N PRO A 67 20.21 6.49 5.57
CA PRO A 67 21.32 7.07 4.84
C PRO A 67 21.91 6.05 3.87
N GLU A 68 22.06 6.45 2.62
CA GLU A 68 22.76 5.65 1.61
C GLU A 68 24.24 5.58 1.99
N PRO A 69 24.89 4.41 1.84
CA PRO A 69 26.32 4.32 2.05
C PRO A 69 26.99 5.29 1.07
N VAL A 70 27.72 6.27 1.62
CA VAL A 70 28.62 7.12 0.85
C VAL A 70 29.75 6.19 0.43
N GLU A 71 29.79 5.81 -0.85
CA GLU A 71 30.99 5.23 -1.46
C GLU A 71 32.16 6.22 -1.39
#